data_AF-A0A833X5T4-F1
#
_entry.id   AF-A0A833X5T4-F1
#
_cell.length_a   1.000
_cell.length_b   1.000
_cell.length_c   1.000
_cell.angle_alpha   90.00
_cell.angle_beta   90.00
_cell.angle_gamma   90.00
#
_symmetry.space_group_name_H-M   'P 1'
#
loop_
_entity.id
_entity.type
_entity.pdbx_description
1 polymer ?
#
loop_
_entity_poly.entity_id
_entity_poly.type
_entity_poly.pdbx_seq_one_letter_code
_entity_poly.pdbx_strand_id
1 'polypeptide(L)'
;MYGRPPNYRKRPVHFHTFIEFSVVKLETQIAMDSFSAAAASSSSLIGMAQKTWELENNILPMDTATTDPDPASDAIFYHDEAAQVNVQQEKPWANDPHYFKRVKISALALLKMVVHARSGGTIEVMGLMQGKTDGDAIIVMDAFALPVEGTETRVNAQADAYEYMVDYSQTNKMAGRLENVVGWYHSHPGYGCWLSGIDVSTQMLNQQYQEPFLAVVIDPTRTVSAGKVEIGAFRTYPEGYKPPNEPVSEYQTIPLNKIEDFGVHCKQVNL
;
A
#
# COMPACT_ATOMS: atom_id res chain seq x y z
N MET A 1 -30.87 -34.28 -16.09
CA MET A 1 -29.75 -34.30 -15.13
C MET A 1 -29.44 -32.86 -14.77
N TYR A 2 -29.86 -32.40 -13.59
CA TYR A 2 -29.56 -31.05 -13.10
C TYR A 2 -28.15 -31.07 -12.47
N GLY A 3 -27.23 -30.26 -13.02
CA GLY A 3 -25.88 -30.11 -12.51
C GLY A 3 -25.86 -29.42 -11.15
N ARG A 4 -25.07 -29.95 -10.21
CA ARG A 4 -24.82 -29.30 -8.92
C ARG A 4 -24.07 -27.97 -9.13
N PRO A 5 -24.40 -26.90 -8.41
CA PRO A 5 -23.59 -25.67 -8.41
C PRO A 5 -22.23 -25.91 -7.72
N PRO A 6 -21.19 -25.11 -8.04
CA PRO A 6 -19.87 -25.24 -7.46
C PRO A 6 -19.88 -25.00 -5.95
N ASN A 7 -19.09 -25.79 -5.22
CA ASN A 7 -18.93 -25.70 -3.77
C ASN A 7 -18.20 -24.39 -3.40
N TYR A 8 -18.95 -23.36 -3.06
CA TYR A 8 -18.43 -22.15 -2.44
C TYR A 8 -18.05 -22.43 -0.98
N ARG A 9 -16.76 -22.38 -0.65
CA ARG A 9 -16.31 -22.38 0.75
C ARG A 9 -16.43 -20.96 1.32
N LYS A 10 -17.53 -20.68 2.02
CA LYS A 10 -17.62 -19.52 2.92
C LYS A 10 -16.71 -19.74 4.14
N ARG A 11 -15.83 -18.79 4.45
CA ARG A 11 -15.16 -18.72 5.77
C ARG A 11 -16.07 -18.00 6.78
N PRO A 12 -15.96 -18.30 8.08
CA PRO A 12 -16.57 -17.49 9.13
C PRO A 12 -15.85 -16.14 9.25
N VAL A 13 -16.65 -15.08 9.39
CA VAL A 13 -16.26 -13.67 9.35
C VAL A 13 -15.69 -13.26 10.71
N HIS A 14 -14.42 -12.86 10.76
CA HIS A 14 -13.85 -12.13 11.89
C HIS A 14 -13.07 -10.93 11.36
N PHE A 15 -13.66 -9.73 11.51
CA PHE A 15 -13.08 -8.38 11.41
C PHE A 15 -12.06 -8.11 10.28
N HIS A 16 -12.51 -7.56 9.14
CA HIS A 16 -11.60 -7.06 8.10
C HIS A 16 -12.11 -5.73 7.51
N THR A 17 -11.48 -4.62 7.91
CA THR A 17 -11.71 -3.26 7.37
C THR A 17 -10.64 -2.94 6.31
N PHE A 18 -10.99 -2.24 5.23
CA PHE A 18 -10.05 -1.72 4.22
C PHE A 18 -9.88 -0.21 4.34
N ILE A 19 -8.77 0.31 3.83
CA ILE A 19 -8.55 1.74 3.65
C ILE A 19 -8.51 1.99 2.13
N GLU A 20 -9.48 2.75 1.62
CA GLU A 20 -9.51 3.16 0.21
C GLU A 20 -8.84 4.54 0.10
N PHE A 21 -7.67 4.58 -0.52
CA PHE A 21 -7.05 5.84 -0.90
C PHE A 21 -7.60 6.24 -2.28
N SER A 22 -8.46 7.26 -2.32
CA SER A 22 -8.70 8.01 -3.56
C SER A 22 -7.65 9.11 -3.64
N VAL A 23 -6.77 9.04 -4.63
CA VAL A 23 -5.96 10.20 -5.02
C VAL A 23 -6.94 11.29 -5.44
N VAL A 24 -7.06 12.35 -4.62
CA VAL A 24 -7.48 13.74 -4.93
C VAL A 24 -7.99 14.43 -3.66
N LYS A 25 -7.24 15.49 -3.26
CA LYS A 25 -7.63 16.65 -2.44
C LYS A 25 -7.95 16.46 -0.96
N LEU A 26 -6.99 16.86 -0.10
CA LEU A 26 -7.28 17.42 1.23
C LEU A 26 -7.27 18.96 1.13
N GLU A 27 -8.43 19.56 0.90
CA GLU A 27 -8.70 20.93 1.32
C GLU A 27 -9.93 20.89 2.21
N THR A 28 -9.78 21.11 3.52
CA THR A 28 -10.86 21.70 4.31
C THR A 28 -10.35 22.45 5.54
N GLN A 29 -10.83 23.68 5.63
CA GLN A 29 -10.63 24.68 6.68
C GLN A 29 -10.80 24.14 8.10
N ILE A 30 -9.85 24.53 8.96
CA ILE A 30 -9.96 24.40 10.42
C ILE A 30 -10.93 25.48 10.91
N ALA A 31 -12.09 25.08 11.41
CA ALA A 31 -12.79 25.82 12.45
C ALA A 31 -12.22 25.36 13.79
N MET A 32 -11.53 26.26 14.48
CA MET A 32 -11.08 26.05 15.85
C MET A 32 -12.31 25.96 16.76
N ASP A 33 -12.42 24.90 17.54
CA ASP A 33 -13.09 24.99 18.83
C ASP A 33 -12.35 24.21 19.91
N SER A 34 -12.22 24.86 21.04
CA SER A 34 -11.41 24.48 22.19
C SER A 34 -12.19 23.50 23.06
N PHE A 35 -11.59 22.37 23.48
CA PHE A 35 -12.16 21.58 24.57
C PHE A 35 -11.13 21.16 25.62
N SER A 36 -11.50 21.51 26.86
CA SER A 36 -10.82 21.26 28.13
C SER A 36 -10.80 19.77 28.47
N ALA A 37 -9.66 19.31 28.98
CA ALA A 37 -9.42 17.93 29.38
C ALA A 37 -10.16 17.55 30.67
N ALA A 38 -10.86 16.42 30.67
CA ALA A 38 -11.21 15.68 31.87
C ALA A 38 -10.93 14.17 31.65
N ALA A 39 -10.35 13.56 32.68
CA ALA A 39 -9.78 12.22 32.67
C ALA A 39 -10.81 11.12 32.32
N ALA A 40 -10.54 10.38 31.25
CA ALA A 40 -11.34 9.23 30.81
C ALA A 40 -10.59 7.91 31.06
N SER A 41 -11.32 6.84 31.37
CA SER A 41 -10.78 5.50 31.71
C SER A 41 -10.04 4.87 30.53
N SER A 42 -9.10 3.95 30.80
CA SER A 42 -8.23 3.32 29.78
C SER A 42 -8.99 2.61 28.65
N SER A 43 -10.19 2.06 28.90
CA SER A 43 -11.03 1.46 27.84
C SER A 43 -11.69 2.49 26.94
N SER A 44 -12.06 3.66 27.49
CA SER A 44 -12.62 4.78 26.71
C SER A 44 -11.54 5.49 25.88
N LEU A 45 -10.30 5.53 26.37
CA LEU A 45 -9.16 6.10 25.64
C LEU A 45 -8.78 5.28 24.40
N ILE A 46 -8.83 3.95 24.48
CA ILE A 46 -8.57 3.08 23.32
C ILE A 46 -9.65 3.27 22.24
N GLY A 47 -10.92 3.30 22.64
CA GLY A 47 -12.04 3.51 21.70
C GLY A 47 -12.03 4.90 21.07
N MET A 48 -11.64 5.95 21.82
CA MET A 48 -11.46 7.28 21.26
C MET A 48 -10.25 7.36 20.32
N ALA A 49 -9.10 6.80 20.72
CA ALA A 49 -7.90 6.77 19.88
C ALA A 49 -8.13 6.01 18.56
N GLN A 50 -8.87 4.91 18.60
CA GLN A 50 -9.27 4.16 17.40
C GLN A 50 -10.15 5.02 16.48
N LYS A 51 -11.18 5.67 17.01
CA LYS A 51 -12.07 6.54 16.21
C LYS A 51 -11.34 7.74 15.63
N THR A 52 -10.44 8.35 16.40
CA THR A 52 -9.58 9.43 15.92
C THR A 52 -8.69 8.95 14.79
N TRP A 53 -8.05 7.78 14.94
CA TRP A 53 -7.22 7.19 13.90
C TRP A 53 -8.03 6.85 12.64
N GLU A 54 -9.23 6.29 12.79
CA GLU A 54 -10.15 6.00 11.69
C GLU A 54 -10.56 7.28 10.94
N LEU A 55 -10.86 8.36 11.66
CA LEU A 55 -11.24 9.64 11.07
C LEU A 55 -10.06 10.33 10.37
N GLU A 56 -8.89 10.40 11.02
CA GLU A 56 -7.71 11.09 10.49
C GLU A 56 -7.13 10.39 9.25
N ASN A 57 -7.33 9.07 9.14
CA ASN A 57 -6.84 8.26 8.03
C ASN A 57 -7.93 7.89 7.02
N ASN A 58 -9.11 8.53 7.10
CA ASN A 58 -10.25 8.26 6.21
C ASN A 58 -10.54 6.75 6.07
N ILE A 59 -10.47 6.02 7.18
CA ILE A 59 -10.72 4.58 7.20
C ILE A 59 -12.20 4.38 7.00
N LEU A 60 -12.58 3.93 5.81
CA LEU A 60 -13.95 3.60 5.50
C LEU A 60 -14.28 2.25 6.13
N PRO A 61 -15.23 2.18 7.09
CA PRO A 61 -15.77 0.90 7.51
C PRO A 61 -16.42 0.24 6.30
N MET A 62 -15.94 -0.95 5.94
CA MET A 62 -16.72 -1.84 5.07
C MET A 62 -17.97 -2.20 5.88
N ASP A 63 -19.13 -1.76 5.38
CA ASP A 63 -20.40 -1.76 6.08
C ASP A 63 -20.85 -3.20 6.37
N THR A 64 -20.35 -3.77 7.46
CA THR A 64 -20.67 -5.13 7.92
C THR A 64 -21.75 -5.11 9.01
N ALA A 65 -22.25 -3.92 9.38
CA ALA A 65 -23.15 -3.70 10.49
C ALA A 65 -24.45 -2.95 10.12
N THR A 66 -24.75 -2.78 8.83
CA THR A 66 -26.10 -2.48 8.37
C THR A 66 -26.84 -3.79 8.08
N THR A 67 -28.14 -3.82 8.34
CA THR A 67 -29.01 -5.01 8.19
C THR A 67 -29.13 -5.55 6.76
N ASP A 68 -28.43 -4.93 5.80
CA ASP A 68 -28.25 -5.37 4.43
C ASP A 68 -26.75 -5.32 4.10
N PRO A 69 -25.98 -6.42 4.27
CA PRO A 69 -24.59 -6.45 3.85
C PRO A 69 -24.54 -6.26 2.33
N ASP A 70 -23.89 -5.19 1.87
CA ASP A 70 -23.63 -5.02 0.45
C ASP A 70 -22.73 -6.17 -0.02
N PRO A 71 -23.21 -7.11 -0.85
CA PRO A 71 -22.39 -8.23 -1.30
C PRO A 71 -21.15 -7.79 -2.09
N ALA A 72 -21.05 -6.51 -2.49
CA ALA A 72 -19.85 -5.93 -3.09
C ALA A 72 -18.71 -5.70 -2.08
N SER A 73 -18.98 -5.50 -0.78
CA SER A 73 -17.92 -5.25 0.23
C SER A 73 -17.09 -6.48 0.52
N ASP A 74 -17.70 -7.67 0.45
CA ASP A 74 -17.02 -8.95 0.64
C ASP A 74 -16.35 -9.47 -0.64
N ALA A 75 -16.77 -8.97 -1.81
CA ALA A 75 -16.25 -9.40 -3.12
C ALA A 75 -14.75 -9.11 -3.27
N ILE A 76 -14.23 -8.06 -2.63
CA ILE A 76 -12.79 -7.74 -2.64
C ILE A 76 -11.95 -8.86 -2.01
N PHE A 77 -12.48 -9.62 -1.05
CA PHE A 77 -11.79 -10.75 -0.43
C PHE A 77 -11.91 -12.05 -1.24
N TYR A 78 -12.76 -12.08 -2.27
CA TYR A 78 -12.88 -13.25 -3.12
C TYR A 78 -11.71 -13.33 -4.10
N HIS A 79 -11.04 -14.47 -4.14
CA HIS A 79 -9.97 -14.74 -5.09
C HIS A 79 -10.51 -15.54 -6.28
N ASP A 80 -10.59 -14.90 -7.44
CA ASP A 80 -10.89 -15.56 -8.72
C ASP A 80 -9.59 -15.79 -9.49
N GLU A 81 -9.04 -17.00 -9.36
CA GLU A 81 -7.77 -17.38 -9.99
C GLU A 81 -7.84 -17.30 -11.52
N ALA A 82 -8.97 -17.66 -12.13
CA ALA A 82 -9.13 -17.63 -13.58
C ALA A 82 -9.14 -16.19 -14.10
N ALA A 83 -9.84 -15.28 -13.41
CA ALA A 83 -9.82 -13.86 -13.75
C ALA A 83 -8.42 -13.26 -13.62
N GLN A 84 -7.68 -13.58 -12.55
CA GLN A 84 -6.31 -13.10 -12.36
C GLN A 84 -5.35 -13.63 -13.44
N VAL A 85 -5.47 -14.90 -13.81
CA VAL A 85 -4.67 -15.49 -14.91
C VAL A 85 -4.96 -14.80 -16.24
N ASN A 86 -6.24 -14.52 -16.55
CA ASN A 86 -6.61 -13.84 -17.78
C ASN A 86 -6.05 -12.41 -17.83
N VAL A 87 -6.20 -11.63 -16.76
CA VAL A 87 -5.66 -10.27 -16.66
C VAL A 87 -4.13 -10.26 -16.82
N GLN A 88 -3.44 -11.24 -16.23
CA GLN A 88 -1.99 -11.40 -16.36
C GLN A 88 -1.54 -11.77 -17.79
N GLN A 89 -2.39 -12.47 -18.55
CA GLN A 89 -2.14 -12.80 -19.96
C GLN A 89 -2.39 -11.60 -20.88
N GLU A 90 -3.48 -10.86 -20.64
CA GLU A 90 -3.88 -9.71 -21.46
C GLU A 90 -2.95 -8.50 -21.26
N LYS A 91 -2.41 -8.32 -20.04
CA LYS A 91 -1.51 -7.22 -19.67
C LYS A 91 -2.02 -5.84 -20.13
N PRO A 92 -3.23 -5.43 -19.74
CA PRO A 92 -3.83 -4.18 -20.23
C PRO A 92 -2.98 -2.93 -19.90
N TRP A 93 -2.24 -2.95 -18.78
CA TRP A 93 -1.27 -1.92 -18.39
C TRP A 93 -0.08 -1.74 -19.34
N ALA A 94 0.21 -2.71 -20.21
CA ALA A 94 1.30 -2.57 -21.18
C ALA A 94 0.99 -1.53 -22.26
N ASN A 95 -0.30 -1.22 -22.49
CA ASN A 95 -0.74 -0.29 -23.53
C ASN A 95 -1.01 1.13 -23.00
N ASP A 96 -1.14 1.30 -21.69
CA ASP A 96 -1.40 2.58 -21.05
C ASP A 96 -0.49 2.75 -19.81
N PRO A 97 0.51 3.63 -19.85
CA PRO A 97 1.37 3.94 -18.71
C PRO A 97 0.62 4.43 -17.46
N HIS A 98 -0.61 4.94 -17.63
CA HIS A 98 -1.51 5.40 -16.57
C HIS A 98 -2.69 4.44 -16.32
N TYR A 99 -2.55 3.18 -16.73
CA TYR A 99 -3.61 2.18 -16.59
C TYR A 99 -4.09 2.05 -15.15
N PHE A 100 -3.14 1.90 -14.21
CA PHE A 100 -3.47 1.90 -12.79
C PHE A 100 -3.65 3.34 -12.32
N LYS A 101 -4.75 3.58 -11.59
CA LYS A 101 -5.12 4.90 -11.04
C LYS A 101 -5.48 4.87 -9.57
N ARG A 102 -5.60 3.68 -8.99
CA ARG A 102 -6.06 3.49 -7.62
C ARG A 102 -5.22 2.43 -6.92
N VAL A 103 -5.01 2.64 -5.62
CA VAL A 103 -4.39 1.66 -4.73
C VAL A 103 -5.30 1.46 -3.53
N LYS A 104 -5.67 0.21 -3.25
CA LYS A 104 -6.47 -0.16 -2.07
C LYS A 104 -5.61 -0.97 -1.13
N ILE A 105 -5.43 -0.51 0.09
CA ILE A 105 -4.57 -1.20 1.08
C ILE A 105 -5.45 -1.66 2.23
N SER A 106 -5.40 -2.95 2.56
CA SER A 106 -6.12 -3.47 3.72
C SER A 106 -5.60 -2.84 5.01
N ALA A 107 -6.47 -2.64 6.00
CA ALA A 107 -6.02 -2.10 7.29
C ALA A 107 -4.97 -3.01 7.94
N LEU A 108 -5.05 -4.32 7.70
CA LEU A 108 -4.06 -5.30 8.16
C LEU A 108 -2.69 -5.06 7.52
N ALA A 109 -2.64 -4.92 6.19
CA ALA A 109 -1.41 -4.65 5.48
C ALA A 109 -0.81 -3.31 5.93
N LEU A 110 -1.63 -2.26 6.01
CA LEU A 110 -1.16 -0.95 6.46
C LEU A 110 -0.57 -1.02 7.87
N LEU A 111 -1.28 -1.64 8.81
CA LEU A 111 -0.81 -1.76 10.19
C LEU A 111 0.53 -2.51 10.25
N LYS A 112 0.68 -3.62 9.52
CA LYS A 112 1.95 -4.37 9.47
C LYS A 112 3.09 -3.54 8.92
N MET A 113 2.86 -2.81 7.82
CA MET A 113 3.89 -1.97 7.20
C MET A 113 4.30 -0.82 8.13
N VAL A 114 3.35 -0.13 8.77
CA VAL A 114 3.62 0.97 9.71
C VAL A 114 4.34 0.47 10.97
N VAL A 115 3.93 -0.67 11.54
CA VAL A 115 4.62 -1.28 12.69
C VAL A 115 6.06 -1.66 12.32
N HIS A 116 6.26 -2.26 11.15
CA HIS A 116 7.60 -2.60 10.67
C HIS A 116 8.46 -1.35 10.46
N ALA A 117 7.96 -0.35 9.74
CA ALA A 117 8.66 0.91 9.49
C ALA A 117 9.06 1.60 10.81
N ARG A 118 8.16 1.61 11.80
CA ARG A 118 8.46 2.16 13.13
C ARG A 118 9.53 1.36 13.86
N SER A 119 9.57 0.03 13.71
CA SER A 119 10.57 -0.82 14.36
C SER A 119 11.99 -0.60 13.85
N GLY A 120 12.14 -0.12 12.61
CA GLY A 120 13.43 0.27 12.03
C GLY A 120 14.04 1.53 12.63
N GLY A 121 13.26 2.33 13.38
CA GLY A 121 13.72 3.57 13.99
C GLY A 121 14.17 4.58 12.94
N THR A 122 15.48 4.83 12.86
CA THR A 122 16.09 5.74 11.87
C THR A 122 16.70 5.02 10.67
N ILE A 123 16.59 3.69 10.62
CA ILE A 123 17.11 2.86 9.53
C ILE A 123 15.96 2.51 8.59
N GLU A 124 16.22 2.55 7.28
CA GLU A 124 15.26 2.11 6.30
C GLU A 124 15.02 0.61 6.41
N VAL A 125 13.76 0.19 6.41
CA VAL A 125 13.37 -1.21 6.33
C VAL A 125 12.50 -1.43 5.11
N MET A 126 12.45 -2.65 4.62
CA MET A 126 11.61 -2.99 3.47
C MET A 126 10.90 -4.33 3.62
N GLY A 127 9.89 -4.53 2.80
CA GLY A 127 9.14 -5.77 2.74
C GLY A 127 8.34 -5.88 1.45
N LEU A 128 7.50 -6.90 1.40
CA LEU A 128 6.70 -7.20 0.22
C LEU A 128 5.21 -7.16 0.53
N MET A 129 4.44 -6.90 -0.51
CA MET A 129 2.99 -6.76 -0.47
C MET A 129 2.36 -7.86 -1.30
N GLN A 130 1.33 -8.50 -0.75
CA GLN A 130 0.55 -9.53 -1.43
C GLN A 130 -0.85 -9.03 -1.73
N GLY A 131 -1.38 -9.43 -2.88
CA GLY A 131 -2.70 -9.02 -3.29
C GLY A 131 -3.06 -9.44 -4.70
N LYS A 132 -3.83 -8.56 -5.36
CA LYS A 132 -4.35 -8.78 -6.71
C LYS A 132 -4.59 -7.47 -7.44
N THR A 133 -4.91 -7.55 -8.72
CA THR A 133 -5.43 -6.41 -9.49
C THR A 133 -6.94 -6.55 -9.70
N ASP A 134 -7.62 -5.41 -9.76
CA ASP A 134 -9.04 -5.31 -10.08
C ASP A 134 -9.28 -4.05 -10.91
N GLY A 135 -9.51 -4.21 -12.20
CA GLY A 135 -9.59 -3.10 -13.14
C GLY A 135 -8.32 -2.23 -13.13
N ASP A 136 -8.50 -0.93 -12.88
CA ASP A 136 -7.44 0.09 -12.75
C ASP A 136 -6.86 0.21 -11.32
N ALA A 137 -7.17 -0.74 -10.43
CA ALA A 137 -6.71 -0.73 -9.05
C ALA A 137 -5.73 -1.87 -8.75
N ILE A 138 -4.67 -1.55 -7.99
CA ILE A 138 -3.83 -2.54 -7.31
C ILE A 138 -4.35 -2.67 -5.87
N ILE A 139 -4.69 -3.89 -5.46
CA ILE A 139 -5.25 -4.18 -4.15
C ILE A 139 -4.20 -4.93 -3.32
N VAL A 140 -3.73 -4.29 -2.26
CA VAL A 140 -2.82 -4.85 -1.26
C VAL A 140 -3.64 -5.46 -0.13
N MET A 141 -3.62 -6.79 -0.04
CA MET A 141 -4.38 -7.58 0.92
C MET A 141 -3.58 -7.86 2.19
N ASP A 142 -2.27 -8.10 2.06
CA ASP A 142 -1.37 -8.32 3.18
C ASP A 142 0.05 -7.81 2.88
N ALA A 143 0.89 -7.68 3.90
CA ALA A 143 2.29 -7.32 3.79
C ALA A 143 3.15 -8.16 4.73
N PHE A 144 4.44 -8.33 4.39
CA PHE A 144 5.41 -9.02 5.23
C PHE A 144 6.79 -8.39 5.12
N ALA A 145 7.47 -8.33 6.27
CA ALA A 145 8.82 -7.79 6.39
C ALA A 145 9.84 -8.73 5.73
N LEU A 146 10.80 -8.17 5.02
CA LEU A 146 11.99 -8.90 4.61
C LEU A 146 13.07 -8.72 5.69
N PRO A 147 13.92 -9.74 5.95
CA PRO A 147 15.00 -9.67 6.93
C PRO A 147 16.19 -8.87 6.39
N VAL A 148 15.92 -7.69 5.83
CA VAL A 148 16.90 -6.87 5.14
C VAL A 148 16.80 -5.44 5.67
N GLU A 149 17.92 -4.93 6.15
CA GLU A 149 18.06 -3.54 6.58
C GLU A 149 18.53 -2.72 5.37
N GLY A 150 17.71 -1.76 4.96
CA GLY A 150 18.02 -0.85 3.87
C GLY A 150 19.03 0.20 4.32
N THR A 151 20.00 0.47 3.46
CA THR A 151 20.73 1.74 3.51
C THR A 151 20.67 2.34 2.12
N GLU A 152 20.50 3.65 2.02
CA GLU A 152 20.46 4.44 0.78
C GLU A 152 21.66 4.21 -0.18
N THR A 153 22.67 3.43 0.22
CA THR A 153 23.90 3.18 -0.56
C THR A 153 24.09 1.72 -0.96
N ARG A 154 23.24 0.79 -0.51
CA ARG A 154 23.41 -0.65 -0.79
C ARG A 154 22.10 -1.32 -1.16
N VAL A 155 21.88 -1.48 -2.47
CA VAL A 155 20.90 -2.42 -3.01
C VAL A 155 21.63 -3.70 -3.39
N ASN A 156 21.72 -4.63 -2.44
CA ASN A 156 22.04 -6.02 -2.80
C ASN A 156 21.38 -7.03 -1.87
N ALA A 157 20.16 -6.69 -1.41
CA ALA A 157 19.28 -7.60 -0.69
C ALA A 157 18.43 -8.47 -1.65
N GLN A 158 18.50 -8.21 -2.97
CA GLN A 158 17.60 -8.82 -3.94
C GLN A 158 17.71 -10.35 -3.99
N ALA A 159 18.92 -10.92 -3.96
CA ALA A 159 19.10 -12.38 -4.04
C ALA A 159 18.49 -13.12 -2.84
N ASP A 160 18.81 -12.69 -1.62
CA ASP A 160 18.29 -13.29 -0.39
C ASP A 160 16.79 -13.02 -0.22
N ALA A 161 16.31 -11.85 -0.68
CA ALA A 161 14.89 -11.53 -0.73
C ALA A 161 14.14 -12.42 -1.74
N TYR A 162 14.72 -12.75 -2.90
CA TYR A 162 14.11 -13.64 -3.89
C TYR A 162 13.96 -15.07 -3.37
N GLU A 163 14.95 -15.60 -2.65
CA GLU A 163 14.85 -16.93 -2.03
C GLU A 163 13.73 -16.93 -0.98
N TYR A 164 13.69 -15.91 -0.12
CA TYR A 164 12.63 -15.73 0.85
C TYR A 164 11.25 -15.59 0.19
N MET A 165 11.15 -14.89 -0.94
CA MET A 165 9.91 -14.74 -1.71
C MET A 165 9.34 -16.07 -2.20
N VAL A 166 10.19 -16.93 -2.74
CA VAL A 166 9.77 -18.24 -3.27
C VAL A 166 9.24 -19.11 -2.15
N ASP A 167 10.01 -19.25 -1.06
CA ASP A 167 9.64 -20.06 0.10
C ASP A 167 8.37 -19.54 0.79
N TYR A 168 8.27 -18.23 0.95
CA TYR A 168 7.11 -17.60 1.58
C TYR A 168 5.86 -17.71 0.71
N SER A 169 5.97 -17.53 -0.61
CA SER A 169 4.86 -17.72 -1.55
C SER A 169 4.35 -19.17 -1.52
N GLN A 170 5.24 -20.16 -1.51
CA GLN A 170 4.87 -21.57 -1.39
C GLN A 170 4.17 -21.87 -0.05
N THR A 171 4.74 -21.38 1.05
CA THR A 171 4.18 -21.57 2.40
C THR A 171 2.79 -20.93 2.53
N ASN A 172 2.60 -19.74 1.97
CA ASN A 172 1.30 -19.06 1.97
C ASN A 172 0.24 -19.81 1.17
N LYS A 173 0.60 -20.35 0.00
CA LYS A 173 -0.31 -21.19 -0.79
C LYS A 173 -0.75 -22.41 0.02
N MET A 174 0.16 -23.04 0.76
CA MET A 174 -0.19 -24.14 1.68
C MET A 174 -1.10 -23.71 2.83
N ALA A 175 -0.97 -22.47 3.31
CA ALA A 175 -1.84 -21.87 4.32
C ALA A 175 -3.18 -21.32 3.76
N GLY A 176 -3.45 -21.52 2.46
CA GLY A 176 -4.68 -21.07 1.81
C GLY A 176 -4.75 -19.56 1.57
N ARG A 177 -3.60 -18.90 1.41
CA ARG A 177 -3.43 -17.54 0.90
C ARG A 177 -2.96 -17.63 -0.54
N LEU A 178 -3.83 -17.25 -1.47
CA LEU A 178 -3.66 -17.52 -2.91
C LEU A 178 -3.12 -16.31 -3.66
N GLU A 179 -3.08 -15.15 -3.00
CA GLU A 179 -2.62 -13.90 -3.54
C GLU A 179 -1.11 -13.91 -3.83
N ASN A 180 -0.75 -13.44 -5.02
CA ASN A 180 0.64 -13.28 -5.43
C ASN A 180 1.22 -11.97 -4.87
N VAL A 181 2.53 -11.81 -4.99
CA VAL A 181 3.20 -10.54 -4.70
C VAL A 181 2.75 -9.52 -5.75
N VAL A 182 2.33 -8.34 -5.30
CA VAL A 182 1.87 -7.21 -6.14
C VAL A 182 2.72 -5.95 -5.96
N GLY A 183 3.74 -6.01 -5.10
CA GLY A 183 4.58 -4.87 -4.85
C GLY A 183 5.53 -5.06 -3.67
N TRP A 184 6.24 -3.98 -3.39
CA TRP A 184 7.16 -3.84 -2.27
C TRP A 184 6.87 -2.55 -1.51
N TYR A 185 7.23 -2.54 -0.22
CA TYR A 185 7.20 -1.33 0.57
C TYR A 185 8.54 -1.09 1.23
N HIS A 186 8.88 0.17 1.48
CA HIS A 186 10.01 0.55 2.31
C HIS A 186 9.70 1.81 3.13
N SER A 187 10.54 2.11 4.10
CA SER A 187 10.37 3.28 4.96
C SER A 187 11.37 4.39 4.66
N HIS A 188 10.90 5.64 4.71
CA HIS A 188 11.74 6.84 4.68
C HIS A 188 11.61 7.63 5.98
N PRO A 189 12.42 7.36 7.03
CA PRO A 189 12.23 7.98 8.34
C PRO A 189 12.59 9.48 8.34
N GLY A 190 11.57 10.35 8.27
CA GLY A 190 11.68 11.80 8.48
C GLY A 190 11.88 12.66 7.23
N TYR A 191 12.03 12.07 6.04
CA TYR A 191 12.25 12.81 4.80
C TYR A 191 11.17 12.62 3.74
N GLY A 192 10.01 12.07 4.14
CA GLY A 192 8.83 12.01 3.31
C GLY A 192 8.74 10.80 2.40
N CYS A 193 7.63 10.68 1.70
CA CYS A 193 7.26 9.55 0.85
C CYS A 193 7.46 9.94 -0.62
N TRP A 194 8.53 9.45 -1.22
CA TRP A 194 8.92 9.67 -2.62
C TRP A 194 9.91 8.58 -3.00
N LEU A 195 10.17 8.39 -4.30
CA LEU A 195 11.18 7.42 -4.77
C LEU A 195 12.50 8.13 -5.06
N SER A 196 13.59 7.68 -4.43
CA SER A 196 14.96 8.07 -4.78
C SER A 196 15.36 7.54 -6.15
N GLY A 197 16.50 7.98 -6.70
CA GLY A 197 17.03 7.41 -7.95
C GLY A 197 17.25 5.90 -7.90
N ILE A 198 17.59 5.37 -6.72
CA ILE A 198 17.75 3.94 -6.47
C ILE A 198 16.38 3.24 -6.46
N ASP A 199 15.39 3.84 -5.81
CA ASP A 199 14.04 3.27 -5.74
C ASP A 199 13.38 3.26 -7.11
N VAL A 200 13.56 4.32 -7.90
CA VAL A 200 13.09 4.39 -9.28
C VAL A 200 13.74 3.27 -10.11
N SER A 201 15.06 3.10 -10.02
CA SER A 201 15.76 2.03 -10.74
C SER A 201 15.27 0.64 -10.34
N THR A 202 15.05 0.42 -9.04
CA THR A 202 14.54 -0.84 -8.48
C THR A 202 13.10 -1.08 -8.95
N GLN A 203 12.25 -0.07 -8.90
CA GLN A 203 10.86 -0.15 -9.31
C GLN A 203 10.73 -0.38 -10.82
N MET A 204 11.57 0.26 -11.65
CA MET A 204 11.62 -0.03 -13.08
C MET A 204 11.97 -1.49 -13.37
N LEU A 205 12.97 -2.04 -12.66
CA LEU A 205 13.35 -3.45 -12.80
C LEU A 205 12.21 -4.39 -12.37
N ASN A 206 11.55 -4.08 -11.26
CA ASN A 206 10.41 -4.86 -10.79
C ASN A 206 9.22 -4.78 -11.78
N GLN A 207 8.91 -3.60 -12.32
CA GLN A 207 7.87 -3.44 -13.35
C GLN A 207 8.25 -4.08 -14.70
N GLN A 208 9.52 -4.39 -14.93
CA GLN A 208 9.94 -5.12 -16.12
C GLN A 208 9.74 -6.63 -15.96
N TYR A 209 10.02 -7.19 -14.79
CA TYR A 209 10.08 -8.64 -14.58
C TYR A 209 8.92 -9.23 -13.75
N GLN A 210 8.23 -8.41 -12.95
CA GLN A 210 7.19 -8.85 -11.99
C GLN A 210 5.86 -8.08 -12.14
N GLU A 211 5.65 -7.44 -13.29
CA GLU A 211 4.46 -6.64 -13.56
C GLU A 211 3.15 -7.45 -13.43
N PRO A 212 2.09 -6.92 -12.78
CA PRO A 212 1.93 -5.58 -12.22
C PRO A 212 2.57 -5.41 -10.83
N PHE A 213 3.41 -4.38 -10.66
CA PHE A 213 4.15 -4.14 -9.41
C PHE A 213 4.01 -2.71 -8.87
N LEU A 214 3.83 -2.57 -7.56
CA LEU A 214 3.65 -1.31 -6.84
C LEU A 214 4.80 -1.05 -5.86
N ALA A 215 5.26 0.20 -5.76
CA ALA A 215 6.13 0.66 -4.67
C ALA A 215 5.30 1.44 -3.63
N VAL A 216 5.44 1.13 -2.34
CA VAL A 216 4.86 1.92 -1.25
C VAL A 216 5.96 2.47 -0.37
N VAL A 217 5.88 3.75 -0.02
CA VAL A 217 6.81 4.41 0.90
C VAL A 217 6.05 4.88 2.12
N ILE A 218 6.60 4.64 3.31
CA ILE A 218 6.02 5.08 4.58
C ILE A 218 7.04 5.92 5.34
N ASP A 219 6.65 7.09 5.83
CA ASP A 219 7.46 7.87 6.76
C ASP A 219 6.96 7.63 8.21
N PRO A 220 7.58 6.73 8.98
CA PRO A 220 7.14 6.43 10.34
C PRO A 220 7.35 7.62 11.29
N THR A 221 8.33 8.48 11.02
CA THR A 221 8.64 9.64 11.87
C THR A 221 7.56 10.71 11.72
N ARG A 222 7.16 11.02 10.48
CA ARG A 222 6.05 11.94 10.21
C ARG A 222 4.71 11.38 10.64
N THR A 223 4.52 10.07 10.48
CA THR A 223 3.31 9.40 10.96
C THR A 223 3.09 9.64 12.46
N VAL A 224 4.14 9.50 13.26
CA VAL A 224 4.07 9.74 14.71
C VAL A 224 3.86 11.22 15.04
N SER A 225 4.53 12.14 14.33
CA SER A 225 4.44 13.57 14.63
C SER A 225 3.14 14.23 14.18
N ALA A 226 2.55 13.75 13.08
CA ALA A 226 1.32 14.29 12.51
C ALA A 226 0.04 13.61 13.03
N GLY A 227 0.13 12.43 13.66
CA GLY A 227 -1.04 11.62 14.06
C GLY A 227 -1.71 10.87 12.90
N LYS A 228 -1.39 11.25 11.66
CA LYS A 228 -1.88 10.66 10.41
C LYS A 228 -0.78 9.84 9.74
N VAL A 229 -1.14 8.71 9.15
CA VAL A 229 -0.19 7.86 8.40
C VAL A 229 0.35 8.62 7.18
N GLU A 230 1.65 8.83 7.17
CA GLU A 230 2.39 9.38 6.03
C GLU A 230 2.79 8.22 5.11
N ILE A 231 2.09 8.09 3.99
CA ILE A 231 2.25 7.00 3.03
C ILE A 231 2.11 7.53 1.61
N GLY A 232 2.96 7.05 0.71
CA GLY A 232 2.85 7.26 -0.74
C GLY A 232 2.87 5.92 -1.47
N ALA A 233 2.17 5.84 -2.59
CA ALA A 233 2.12 4.66 -3.44
C ALA A 233 2.48 5.07 -4.86
N PHE A 234 3.50 4.43 -5.44
CA PHE A 234 4.15 4.89 -6.66
C PHE A 234 4.35 3.75 -7.64
N ARG A 235 4.34 4.12 -8.91
CA ARG A 235 4.83 3.34 -10.04
C ARG A 235 5.75 4.22 -10.88
N THR A 236 6.60 3.61 -11.68
CA THR A 236 7.51 4.32 -12.59
C THR A 236 6.93 4.32 -13.99
N TYR A 237 7.13 5.42 -14.72
CA TYR A 237 6.89 5.45 -16.15
C TYR A 237 7.88 4.53 -16.90
N PRO A 238 7.46 3.95 -18.03
CA PRO A 238 8.38 3.22 -18.90
C PRO A 238 9.53 4.10 -19.42
N GLU A 239 10.67 3.46 -19.71
CA GLU A 239 11.82 4.16 -20.28
C GLU A 239 11.45 4.89 -21.58
N GLY A 240 11.84 6.17 -21.68
CA GLY A 240 11.55 7.01 -22.84
C GLY A 240 10.17 7.68 -22.84
N TYR A 241 9.28 7.33 -21.92
CA TYR A 241 8.01 8.04 -21.76
C TYR A 241 8.23 9.41 -21.11
N LYS A 242 7.58 10.45 -21.66
CA LYS A 242 7.57 11.79 -21.08
C LYS A 242 6.14 12.13 -20.66
N PRO A 243 5.85 12.24 -19.34
CA PRO A 243 4.53 12.64 -18.92
C PRO A 243 4.22 14.07 -19.38
N PRO A 244 2.93 14.42 -19.54
CA PRO A 244 2.52 15.80 -19.69
C PRO A 244 3.12 16.68 -18.57
N ASN A 245 3.37 17.96 -18.85
CA ASN A 245 3.86 18.90 -17.83
C ASN A 245 2.74 19.17 -16.81
N GLU A 246 2.58 18.25 -15.86
CA GLU A 246 1.72 18.41 -14.71
C GLU A 246 2.53 18.90 -13.50
N PRO A 247 1.93 19.74 -12.64
CA PRO A 247 2.55 20.10 -11.37
C PRO A 247 2.73 18.84 -10.51
N VAL A 248 3.84 18.77 -9.76
CA VAL A 248 4.06 17.71 -8.78
C VAL A 248 2.86 17.69 -7.82
N SER A 249 2.17 16.54 -7.77
CA SER A 249 0.82 16.41 -7.19
C SER A 249 0.75 16.77 -5.70
N GLU A 250 1.84 16.56 -4.95
CA GLU A 250 1.87 16.83 -3.52
C GLU A 250 3.15 17.57 -3.09
N TYR A 251 2.96 18.68 -2.37
CA TYR A 251 4.07 19.41 -1.75
C TYR A 251 4.42 18.75 -0.42
N GLN A 252 5.59 18.12 -0.36
CA GLN A 252 6.14 17.56 0.86
C GLN A 252 7.42 18.30 1.24
N THR A 253 7.63 18.56 2.53
CA THR A 253 8.88 19.16 3.00
C THR A 253 10.01 18.15 2.86
N ILE A 254 10.87 18.29 1.85
CA ILE A 254 12.03 17.41 1.64
C ILE A 254 13.28 18.08 2.24
N PRO A 255 14.09 17.37 3.05
CA PRO A 255 15.36 17.91 3.57
C PRO A 255 16.32 18.36 2.47
N LEU A 256 17.15 19.37 2.75
CA LEU A 256 18.08 19.96 1.76
C LEU A 256 19.09 18.95 1.20
N ASN A 257 19.51 17.95 1.98
CA ASN A 257 20.41 16.89 1.51
C ASN A 257 19.72 15.86 0.60
N LYS A 258 18.40 15.97 0.38
CA LYS A 258 17.58 15.06 -0.43
C LYS A 258 16.87 15.73 -1.60
N ILE A 259 16.79 17.06 -1.59
CA ILE A 259 16.01 17.81 -2.58
C ILE A 259 16.55 17.69 -4.01
N GLU A 260 17.85 17.49 -4.17
CA GLU A 260 18.47 17.29 -5.49
C GLU A 260 18.01 15.96 -6.12
N ASP A 261 18.16 14.86 -5.37
CA ASP A 261 17.73 13.53 -5.81
C ASP A 261 16.22 13.49 -6.09
N PHE A 262 15.41 14.05 -5.17
CA PHE A 262 13.97 14.21 -5.38
C PHE A 262 13.67 14.99 -6.67
N GLY A 263 14.32 16.14 -6.88
CA GLY A 263 14.07 17.00 -8.04
C GLY A 263 14.41 16.35 -9.39
N VAL A 264 15.38 15.44 -9.42
CA VAL A 264 15.78 14.69 -10.63
C VAL A 264 14.78 13.59 -10.97
N HIS A 265 14.21 12.91 -9.96
CA HIS A 265 13.44 11.69 -10.15
C HIS A 265 11.92 11.85 -9.97
N CYS A 266 11.43 12.96 -9.40
CA CYS A 266 9.99 13.15 -9.11
C CYS A 266 9.07 13.12 -10.34
N LYS A 267 9.59 13.31 -11.55
CA LYS A 267 8.83 13.24 -12.82
C LYS A 267 8.87 11.86 -13.48
N GLN A 268 9.62 10.91 -12.92
CA GLN A 268 9.78 9.55 -13.46
C GLN A 268 8.74 8.59 -12.88
N VAL A 269 7.93 9.07 -11.93
CA VAL A 269 6.94 8.29 -11.20
C VAL A 269 5.52 8.77 -11.44
N ASN A 270 4.58 7.86 -11.26
CA ASN A 270 3.15 8.08 -11.36
C ASN A 270 2.38 7.26 -10.33
N LEU A 271 1.09 7.59 -10.23
CA LEU A 271 0.19 7.22 -9.16
C LEU A 271 0.57 7.80 -7.79
#